data_AF-A0A935HZU6-F1
#
_entry.id   AF-A0A935HZU6-F1
#
_cell.length_a   1.000
_cell.length_b   1.000
_cell.length_c   1.000
_cell.angle_alpha   90.00
_cell.angle_beta   90.00
_cell.angle_gamma   90.00
#
_symmetry.space_group_name_H-M   'P 1'
#
loop_
_entity.id
_entity.type
_entity.pdbx_description
1 polymer ?
#
loop_
_entity_poly.entity_id
_entity_poly.type
_entity_poly.pdbx_seq_one_letter_code
_entity_poly.pdbx_strand_id
1 'polypeptide(L)'
;MKNFLKFLKRGSSGLIIIALLSLIGTEIFQGQGTNYFLNYDESDPNIDRPTKESLQHFVKGNDNSDLITDAIGFDNFEIGIDNAEQMIVSNPRNPLNMQFGVNGGSGQNAYYTLDGHNWTVSNPSYHPSTCCDPWSAFDSLGVLHYGSGVSGQYIYKSTNGGQNFGTYVLSVNGNDRNTLAADQTNGPYSNYLYAAITPGNFARSTDRGATWTQTYASSNTVPGVMIAVGPNGPVQGGTVIYVTNTGSAANCTYTFHKSTDGGLTLAPVSSLNVAGYVGTLNSAGRLVINNGRTRPYPMIAMDNSYGPHRGRLYLVYASNEPVGNGNKPDVILQYSDDQATTWSSRIRVNDNASPELSDQWFPAIWCEKETGRLYIKWYDTRENPATFAVNVYATYTDDGVTFAPNQKLTTQSWTYPTPACSPNSNCYRGDYDGMTANPVTGFALWYDGRSGNYKNIGAYFPDFAMKINQNIVNIGGNNDSATVYVSVPAVKLYSNKVKFSATVRLLQLRVILFSDLKIKQRM
;
A
#
# COMPACT_ATOMS: atom_id res chain seq x y z
N MET A 1 -8.59 67.33 -18.47
CA MET A 1 -9.88 67.62 -19.13
C MET A 1 -9.91 68.79 -20.12
N LYS A 2 -8.89 69.67 -20.22
CA LYS A 2 -8.89 70.79 -21.19
C LYS A 2 -8.29 70.48 -22.58
N ASN A 3 -7.69 69.31 -22.79
CA ASN A 3 -7.11 68.92 -24.09
C ASN A 3 -8.00 68.01 -24.95
N PHE A 4 -9.12 67.51 -24.43
CA PHE A 4 -10.06 66.68 -25.20
C PHE A 4 -11.02 67.50 -26.07
N LEU A 5 -11.32 68.75 -25.66
CA LEU A 5 -12.24 69.64 -26.38
C LEU A 5 -11.63 70.38 -27.58
N LYS A 6 -10.33 70.28 -27.83
CA LYS A 6 -9.68 70.88 -29.03
C LYS A 6 -9.75 69.98 -30.27
N PHE A 7 -10.09 68.70 -30.11
CA PHE A 7 -10.20 67.75 -31.23
C PHE A 7 -11.49 67.92 -32.06
N LEU A 8 -12.49 68.63 -31.52
CA LEU A 8 -13.84 68.73 -32.11
C LEU A 8 -14.06 69.94 -33.04
N LYS A 9 -13.02 70.72 -33.37
CA LYS A 9 -13.23 72.04 -34.03
C LYS A 9 -12.61 72.26 -35.41
N ARG A 10 -12.11 71.24 -36.12
CA ARG A 10 -11.72 71.43 -37.53
C ARG A 10 -12.03 70.24 -38.41
N GLY A 11 -12.92 70.52 -39.37
CA GLY A 11 -13.01 69.81 -40.63
C GLY A 11 -13.80 68.52 -40.55
N SER A 12 -14.42 68.21 -41.68
CA SER A 12 -15.10 66.96 -42.04
C SER A 12 -14.42 65.67 -41.53
N SER A 13 -13.14 65.72 -41.19
CA SER A 13 -12.36 64.67 -40.54
C SER A 13 -12.88 64.23 -39.16
N GLY A 14 -13.45 65.11 -38.33
CA GLY A 14 -13.91 64.77 -36.97
C GLY A 14 -15.22 63.97 -36.95
N LEU A 15 -16.15 64.28 -37.86
CA LEU A 15 -17.39 63.51 -38.06
C LEU A 15 -17.12 62.16 -38.71
N ILE A 16 -16.12 62.08 -39.61
CA ILE A 16 -15.69 60.82 -40.22
C ILE A 16 -15.06 59.89 -39.18
N ILE A 17 -14.26 60.41 -38.23
CA ILE A 17 -13.65 59.59 -37.18
C ILE A 17 -14.69 59.09 -36.17
N ILE A 18 -15.72 59.88 -35.84
CA ILE A 18 -16.82 59.44 -34.97
C ILE A 18 -17.73 58.42 -35.68
N ALA A 19 -17.97 58.58 -37.00
CA ALA A 19 -18.67 57.59 -37.80
C ALA A 19 -17.88 56.27 -37.91
N LEU A 20 -16.55 56.32 -38.14
CA LEU A 20 -15.68 55.14 -38.13
C LEU A 20 -15.63 54.45 -36.76
N LEU A 21 -15.57 55.21 -35.65
CA LEU A 21 -15.60 54.63 -34.30
C LEU A 21 -16.97 54.04 -33.95
N SER A 22 -18.07 54.58 -34.50
CA SER A 22 -19.40 54.00 -34.33
C SER A 22 -19.60 52.72 -35.16
N LEU A 23 -19.05 52.65 -36.39
CA LEU A 23 -19.07 51.44 -37.21
C LEU A 23 -18.18 50.33 -36.60
N ILE A 24 -16.99 50.69 -36.13
CA ILE A 24 -16.07 49.73 -35.48
C ILE A 24 -16.62 49.29 -34.11
N GLY A 25 -17.32 50.19 -33.40
CA GLY A 25 -17.99 49.87 -32.13
C GLY A 25 -19.20 48.95 -32.28
N THR A 26 -19.95 49.05 -33.40
CA THR A 26 -21.05 48.12 -33.70
C THR A 26 -20.57 46.74 -34.13
N GLU A 27 -19.42 46.62 -34.80
CA GLU A 27 -18.86 45.31 -35.16
C GLU A 27 -18.26 44.55 -33.97
N ILE A 28 -17.77 45.26 -32.94
CA ILE A 28 -17.19 44.64 -31.74
C ILE A 28 -18.28 44.15 -30.75
N PHE A 29 -19.48 44.73 -30.77
CA PHE A 29 -20.61 44.30 -29.90
C PHE A 29 -21.70 43.50 -30.61
N GLN A 30 -21.64 43.34 -31.93
CA GLN A 30 -22.47 42.41 -32.70
C GLN A 30 -21.61 41.35 -33.39
N GLY A 31 -21.00 40.46 -32.60
CA GLY A 31 -20.72 39.06 -33.00
C GLY A 31 -20.15 38.78 -34.40
N GLN A 32 -19.33 39.66 -34.98
CA GLN A 32 -18.68 39.44 -36.27
C GLN A 32 -17.16 39.62 -36.15
N GLY A 33 -16.54 38.74 -35.37
CA GLY A 33 -15.09 38.69 -35.19
C GLY A 33 -14.55 37.33 -34.75
N THR A 34 -15.38 36.28 -34.78
CA THR A 34 -15.00 34.92 -34.38
C THR A 34 -14.77 34.02 -35.61
N ASN A 35 -13.87 34.39 -36.50
CA ASN A 35 -13.51 33.52 -37.65
C ASN A 35 -12.00 33.22 -37.78
N TYR A 36 -11.20 33.41 -36.72
CA TYR A 36 -9.87 32.78 -36.65
C TYR A 36 -9.89 31.38 -36.01
N PHE A 37 -11.02 30.97 -35.40
CA PHE A 37 -11.27 29.60 -34.93
C PHE A 37 -12.23 28.81 -35.83
N LEU A 38 -12.74 29.42 -36.91
CA LEU A 38 -13.70 28.84 -37.85
C LEU A 38 -13.23 28.84 -39.31
N ASN A 39 -11.97 29.25 -39.59
CA ASN A 39 -11.35 28.92 -40.87
C ASN A 39 -11.03 27.43 -40.88
N TYR A 40 -12.03 26.69 -41.32
CA TYR A 40 -12.10 25.25 -41.42
C TYR A 40 -11.54 24.87 -42.80
N ASP A 41 -10.22 24.68 -42.85
CA ASP A 41 -9.54 24.19 -44.05
C ASP A 41 -9.37 22.66 -43.92
N GLU A 42 -10.25 21.90 -44.56
CA GLU A 42 -10.18 20.43 -44.62
C GLU A 42 -9.11 19.93 -45.61
N SER A 43 -8.41 20.83 -46.31
CA SER A 43 -7.44 20.48 -47.34
C SER A 43 -5.99 20.40 -46.84
N ASP A 44 -5.71 20.75 -45.58
CA ASP A 44 -4.37 20.60 -44.98
C ASP A 44 -4.18 19.19 -44.38
N PRO A 45 -3.37 18.31 -45.03
CA PRO A 45 -3.15 16.95 -44.54
C PRO A 45 -2.31 16.88 -43.26
N ASN A 46 -1.80 17.99 -42.73
CA ASN A 46 -0.96 18.04 -41.53
C ASN A 46 -1.72 18.42 -40.24
N ILE A 47 -3.02 18.72 -40.33
CA ILE A 47 -3.85 19.10 -39.17
C ILE A 47 -4.96 18.06 -38.95
N ASP A 48 -4.82 17.24 -37.91
CA ASP A 48 -5.73 16.12 -37.64
C ASP A 48 -6.72 16.42 -36.49
N ARG A 49 -7.99 16.69 -36.85
CA ARG A 49 -9.07 17.17 -35.95
C ARG A 49 -10.46 16.60 -36.32
N PRO A 50 -11.41 16.51 -35.36
CA PRO A 50 -12.76 15.99 -35.61
C PRO A 50 -13.56 16.85 -36.59
N THR A 51 -14.42 16.23 -37.39
CA THR A 51 -15.26 16.91 -38.39
C THR A 51 -16.36 17.76 -37.75
N LYS A 52 -16.83 18.78 -38.48
CA LYS A 52 -17.89 19.69 -38.05
C LYS A 52 -19.20 18.96 -37.72
N GLU A 53 -19.54 17.89 -38.44
CA GLU A 53 -20.69 17.03 -38.10
C GLU A 53 -20.54 16.37 -36.72
N SER A 54 -19.33 15.94 -36.30
CA SER A 54 -19.13 15.27 -35.01
C SER A 54 -19.39 16.18 -33.80
N LEU A 55 -19.22 17.49 -33.98
CA LEU A 55 -19.43 18.49 -32.93
C LEU A 55 -20.91 18.86 -32.72
N GLN A 56 -21.78 18.60 -33.70
CA GLN A 56 -23.20 19.00 -33.64
C GLN A 56 -24.10 17.96 -32.95
N HIS A 57 -23.59 16.75 -32.66
CA HIS A 57 -24.36 15.64 -32.07
C HIS A 57 -23.95 15.27 -30.63
N PHE A 58 -23.40 16.22 -29.87
CA PHE A 58 -23.01 15.99 -28.48
C PHE A 58 -24.24 15.87 -27.57
N VAL A 59 -24.51 14.67 -27.04
CA VAL A 59 -25.45 14.46 -25.93
C VAL A 59 -24.65 14.20 -24.65
N LYS A 60 -24.92 14.99 -23.61
CA LYS A 60 -24.26 14.88 -22.30
C LYS A 60 -24.97 13.80 -21.48
N GLY A 61 -24.33 12.65 -21.29
CA GLY A 61 -24.81 11.59 -20.39
C GLY A 61 -24.56 11.96 -18.91
N ASN A 62 -25.54 11.66 -18.06
CA ASN A 62 -25.42 11.67 -16.59
C ASN A 62 -25.21 10.22 -16.15
N ASP A 63 -24.10 9.87 -15.48
CA ASP A 63 -23.89 8.53 -14.95
C ASP A 63 -23.17 8.51 -13.59
N ASN A 64 -23.63 7.60 -12.71
CA ASN A 64 -23.07 7.23 -11.42
C ASN A 64 -22.25 5.92 -11.52
N SER A 65 -21.03 5.97 -10.98
CA SER A 65 -20.14 4.96 -10.34
C SER A 65 -19.86 3.59 -10.97
N ASP A 66 -18.56 3.32 -11.27
CA ASP A 66 -17.68 2.49 -10.41
C ASP A 66 -16.18 2.62 -10.84
N LEU A 67 -15.56 3.68 -10.35
CA LEU A 67 -14.17 3.72 -9.86
C LEU A 67 -14.37 4.41 -8.50
N ILE A 68 -14.01 3.81 -7.36
CA ILE A 68 -13.97 4.57 -6.09
C ILE A 68 -12.72 5.45 -6.16
N THR A 69 -12.70 6.38 -7.11
CA THR A 69 -11.77 7.48 -7.11
C THR A 69 -12.37 8.58 -6.27
N ASP A 70 -11.59 9.10 -5.33
CA ASP A 70 -11.98 10.28 -4.59
C ASP A 70 -12.13 11.51 -5.53
N ALA A 71 -12.47 12.66 -4.93
CA ALA A 71 -12.63 13.90 -5.70
C ALA A 71 -11.37 14.31 -6.48
N ILE A 72 -10.18 13.78 -6.15
CA ILE A 72 -8.91 14.08 -6.83
C ILE A 72 -8.42 12.95 -7.74
N GLY A 73 -9.10 11.79 -7.75
CA GLY A 73 -8.87 10.71 -8.71
C GLY A 73 -8.10 9.50 -8.16
N PHE A 74 -7.80 9.44 -6.86
CA PHE A 74 -7.10 8.29 -6.25
C PHE A 74 -8.05 7.26 -5.70
N ASP A 75 -7.66 5.99 -5.70
CA ASP A 75 -8.48 4.87 -5.26
C ASP A 75 -8.01 4.24 -3.94
N ASN A 76 -8.98 3.62 -3.25
CA ASN A 76 -8.79 2.75 -2.10
C ASN A 76 -9.64 1.51 -2.40
N PHE A 77 -9.01 0.37 -2.62
CA PHE A 77 -9.69 -0.88 -2.97
C PHE A 77 -10.46 -1.39 -1.76
N GLU A 78 -11.79 -1.39 -1.84
CA GLU A 78 -12.64 -2.02 -0.83
C GLU A 78 -12.65 -3.54 -1.06
N ILE A 79 -12.12 -4.29 -0.09
CA ILE A 79 -11.89 -5.73 -0.25
C ILE A 79 -12.95 -6.56 0.50
N GLY A 80 -13.30 -6.16 1.72
CA GLY A 80 -14.21 -6.91 2.57
C GLY A 80 -14.36 -6.28 3.96
N ILE A 81 -15.16 -6.91 4.83
CA ILE A 81 -15.36 -6.50 6.22
C ILE A 81 -15.07 -7.70 7.10
N ASP A 82 -14.11 -7.55 8.03
CA ASP A 82 -13.67 -8.63 8.93
C ASP A 82 -13.41 -8.08 10.34
N ASN A 83 -12.22 -8.30 10.89
CA ASN A 83 -11.64 -7.57 12.01
C ASN A 83 -10.34 -6.86 11.55
N ALA A 84 -9.42 -6.58 12.47
CA ALA A 84 -8.09 -6.03 12.15
C ALA A 84 -7.04 -7.15 12.04
N GLU A 85 -5.76 -6.78 11.89
CA GLU A 85 -4.61 -7.69 11.87
C GLU A 85 -4.40 -8.37 10.52
N GLN A 86 -4.35 -7.55 9.46
CA GLN A 86 -4.10 -8.01 8.11
C GLN A 86 -2.62 -8.34 7.89
N MET A 87 -2.34 -9.52 7.33
CA MET A 87 -1.00 -9.91 6.87
C MET A 87 -1.08 -10.29 5.39
N ILE A 88 -0.33 -9.59 4.53
CA ILE A 88 -0.34 -9.79 3.07
C ILE A 88 1.03 -10.20 2.53
N VAL A 89 1.01 -11.06 1.51
CA VAL A 89 2.18 -11.45 0.70
C VAL A 89 1.83 -11.47 -0.79
N SER A 90 2.83 -11.27 -1.64
CA SER A 90 2.71 -11.45 -3.09
C SER A 90 3.51 -12.66 -3.56
N ASN A 91 3.05 -13.27 -4.64
CA ASN A 91 3.72 -14.39 -5.28
C ASN A 91 4.97 -13.90 -6.04
N PRO A 92 6.18 -14.41 -5.73
CA PRO A 92 7.42 -13.93 -6.32
C PRO A 92 7.57 -14.25 -7.82
N ARG A 93 6.66 -15.05 -8.39
CA ARG A 93 6.59 -15.39 -9.82
C ARG A 93 5.45 -14.70 -10.57
N ASN A 94 4.46 -14.18 -9.85
CA ASN A 94 3.35 -13.46 -10.41
C ASN A 94 2.91 -12.38 -9.40
N PRO A 95 3.43 -11.14 -9.50
CA PRO A 95 3.14 -10.11 -8.50
C PRO A 95 1.68 -9.67 -8.47
N LEU A 96 0.86 -10.03 -9.48
CA LEU A 96 -0.58 -9.82 -9.46
C LEU A 96 -1.32 -10.86 -8.61
N ASN A 97 -0.69 -12.00 -8.31
CA ASN A 97 -1.20 -12.94 -7.33
C ASN A 97 -0.74 -12.52 -5.93
N MET A 98 -1.69 -12.01 -5.15
CA MET A 98 -1.48 -11.65 -3.76
C MET A 98 -2.45 -12.41 -2.87
N GLN A 99 -2.04 -12.62 -1.63
CA GLN A 99 -2.88 -13.25 -0.61
C GLN A 99 -2.69 -12.54 0.72
N PHE A 100 -3.78 -12.29 1.42
CA PHE A 100 -3.72 -11.86 2.81
C PHE A 100 -4.64 -12.68 3.71
N GLY A 101 -4.23 -12.80 4.96
CA GLY A 101 -5.07 -13.29 6.03
C GLY A 101 -5.47 -12.15 6.96
N VAL A 102 -6.65 -12.26 7.54
CA VAL A 102 -7.13 -11.34 8.59
C VAL A 102 -7.90 -12.11 9.66
N ASN A 103 -7.93 -11.60 10.88
CA ASN A 103 -8.84 -12.14 11.89
C ASN A 103 -10.29 -11.94 11.46
N GLY A 104 -11.11 -12.96 11.67
CA GLY A 104 -12.55 -12.93 11.45
C GLY A 104 -13.33 -13.02 12.76
N GLY A 105 -14.65 -12.85 12.69
CA GLY A 105 -15.52 -12.97 13.87
C GLY A 105 -15.53 -14.38 14.50
N SER A 106 -15.32 -15.42 13.70
CA SER A 106 -15.31 -16.84 14.13
C SER A 106 -14.10 -17.60 13.59
N GLY A 107 -12.89 -17.04 13.74
CA GLY A 107 -11.64 -17.61 13.25
C GLY A 107 -10.88 -16.61 12.39
N GLN A 108 -10.48 -17.01 11.19
CA GLN A 108 -9.75 -16.15 10.24
C GLN A 108 -10.40 -16.21 8.87
N ASN A 109 -10.15 -15.17 8.07
CA ASN A 109 -10.46 -15.16 6.66
C ASN A 109 -9.18 -15.03 5.84
N ALA A 110 -9.08 -15.83 4.78
CA ALA A 110 -8.01 -15.77 3.80
C ALA A 110 -8.58 -15.25 2.48
N TYR A 111 -8.00 -14.17 1.99
CA TYR A 111 -8.36 -13.54 0.72
C TYR A 111 -7.21 -13.70 -0.26
N TYR A 112 -7.54 -13.92 -1.53
CA TYR A 112 -6.56 -13.88 -2.61
C TYR A 112 -7.06 -13.03 -3.76
N THR A 113 -6.12 -12.57 -4.57
CA THR A 113 -6.35 -12.02 -5.91
C THR A 113 -5.39 -12.69 -6.88
N LEU A 114 -5.76 -12.76 -8.16
CA LEU A 114 -4.92 -13.27 -9.25
C LEU A 114 -4.55 -12.19 -10.27
N ASP A 115 -5.16 -11.02 -10.17
CA ASP A 115 -5.01 -9.89 -11.10
C ASP A 115 -4.62 -8.59 -10.41
N GLY A 116 -4.42 -8.63 -9.09
CA GLY A 116 -4.05 -7.50 -8.25
C GLY A 116 -5.22 -6.62 -7.82
N HIS A 117 -6.43 -6.89 -8.29
CA HIS A 117 -7.58 -6.00 -8.11
C HIS A 117 -8.82 -6.70 -7.56
N ASN A 118 -9.19 -7.84 -8.16
CA ASN A 118 -10.37 -8.60 -7.75
C ASN A 118 -10.00 -9.57 -6.64
N TRP A 119 -10.60 -9.37 -5.47
CA TRP A 119 -10.33 -10.16 -4.28
C TRP A 119 -11.44 -11.18 -4.01
N THR A 120 -11.05 -12.36 -3.54
CA THR A 120 -11.98 -13.46 -3.24
C THR A 120 -11.59 -14.12 -1.93
N VAL A 121 -12.58 -14.37 -1.07
CA VAL A 121 -12.39 -15.17 0.15
C VAL A 121 -12.27 -16.64 -0.23
N SER A 122 -11.25 -17.31 0.30
CA SER A 122 -11.02 -18.74 0.19
C SER A 122 -10.40 -19.24 1.48
N ASN A 123 -11.21 -19.86 2.33
CA ASN A 123 -10.77 -20.33 3.63
C ASN A 123 -10.36 -21.80 3.56
N PRO A 124 -9.22 -22.20 4.15
CA PRO A 124 -8.93 -23.61 4.36
C PRO A 124 -9.92 -24.25 5.33
N SER A 125 -9.96 -25.59 5.35
CA SER A 125 -10.58 -26.34 6.45
C SER A 125 -9.71 -26.24 7.69
N TYR A 126 -9.97 -25.23 8.51
CA TYR A 126 -9.17 -24.88 9.69
C TYR A 126 -9.11 -26.00 10.73
N HIS A 127 -7.94 -26.14 11.36
CA HIS A 127 -7.78 -26.88 12.61
C HIS A 127 -8.64 -26.22 13.70
N PRO A 128 -9.24 -26.99 14.66
CA PRO A 128 -10.12 -26.44 15.69
C PRO A 128 -9.50 -25.37 16.60
N SER A 129 -8.16 -25.28 16.67
CA SER A 129 -7.46 -24.24 17.44
C SER A 129 -7.20 -22.94 16.66
N THR A 130 -7.80 -22.77 15.48
CA THR A 130 -7.71 -21.50 14.74
C THR A 130 -8.38 -20.38 15.53
N CYS A 131 -7.69 -19.25 15.62
CA CYS A 131 -8.21 -18.05 16.27
C CYS A 131 -7.71 -16.80 15.54
N CYS A 132 -6.44 -16.43 15.74
CA CYS A 132 -5.94 -15.11 15.38
C CYS A 132 -4.49 -15.12 14.86
N ASP A 133 -4.07 -13.95 14.38
CA ASP A 133 -2.75 -13.66 13.81
C ASP A 133 -2.41 -14.53 12.59
N PRO A 134 -3.12 -14.43 11.46
CA PRO A 134 -2.72 -15.16 10.26
C PRO A 134 -1.38 -14.62 9.74
N TRP A 135 -0.54 -15.52 9.23
CA TRP A 135 0.73 -15.15 8.61
C TRP A 135 1.07 -16.10 7.48
N SER A 136 1.48 -15.57 6.33
CA SER A 136 1.67 -16.37 5.13
C SER A 136 3.00 -16.10 4.46
N ALA A 137 3.43 -17.00 3.58
CA ALA A 137 4.61 -16.82 2.76
C ALA A 137 4.43 -17.60 1.44
N PHE A 138 4.90 -17.01 0.34
CA PHE A 138 5.12 -17.77 -0.88
C PHE A 138 6.55 -18.31 -0.91
N ASP A 139 6.77 -19.54 -1.38
CA ASP A 139 8.11 -20.06 -1.68
C ASP A 139 8.64 -19.56 -3.04
N SER A 140 9.88 -19.90 -3.40
CA SER A 140 10.49 -19.49 -4.67
C SER A 140 9.78 -20.08 -5.91
N LEU A 141 8.95 -21.12 -5.72
CA LEU A 141 8.15 -21.76 -6.76
C LEU A 141 6.77 -21.11 -6.94
N GLY A 142 6.42 -20.13 -6.09
CA GLY A 142 5.10 -19.50 -6.11
C GLY A 142 4.01 -20.35 -5.43
N VAL A 143 4.40 -21.30 -4.58
CA VAL A 143 3.48 -22.05 -3.72
C VAL A 143 3.20 -21.24 -2.47
N LEU A 144 1.91 -21.07 -2.15
CA LEU A 144 1.47 -20.36 -0.95
C LEU A 144 1.47 -21.30 0.25
N HIS A 145 2.01 -20.81 1.36
CA HIS A 145 1.91 -21.42 2.68
C HIS A 145 1.20 -20.43 3.61
N TYR A 146 -0.01 -20.78 4.01
CA TYR A 146 -0.83 -19.97 4.92
C TYR A 146 -0.71 -20.52 6.34
N GLY A 147 -0.32 -19.69 7.31
CA GLY A 147 -0.15 -20.06 8.71
C GLY A 147 -1.26 -19.52 9.59
N SER A 148 -1.80 -20.38 10.45
CA SER A 148 -2.91 -20.08 11.36
C SER A 148 -2.89 -20.96 12.60
N GLY A 149 -3.38 -20.43 13.72
CA GLY A 149 -3.55 -21.18 14.96
C GLY A 149 -3.05 -20.42 16.19
N VAL A 150 -3.60 -20.74 17.36
CA VAL A 150 -3.10 -20.22 18.65
C VAL A 150 -2.47 -21.30 19.50
N SER A 151 -3.07 -22.49 19.64
CA SER A 151 -2.44 -23.65 20.31
C SER A 151 -1.56 -24.42 19.32
N GLY A 152 -0.48 -23.77 18.90
CA GLY A 152 0.37 -24.17 17.78
C GLY A 152 -0.02 -23.49 16.47
N GLN A 153 0.98 -23.30 15.60
CA GLN A 153 0.81 -22.83 14.24
C GLN A 153 0.62 -24.02 13.30
N TYR A 154 -0.36 -23.90 12.41
CA TYR A 154 -0.69 -24.89 11.39
C TYR A 154 -0.56 -24.26 10.01
N ILE A 155 0.05 -24.99 9.09
CA ILE A 155 0.32 -24.55 7.72
C ILE A 155 -0.63 -25.23 6.75
N TYR A 156 -1.24 -24.42 5.90
CA TYR A 156 -2.15 -24.81 4.84
C TYR A 156 -1.49 -24.47 3.51
N LYS A 157 -1.20 -25.48 2.70
CA LYS A 157 -0.52 -25.32 1.43
C LYS A 157 -1.52 -25.09 0.30
N SER A 158 -1.21 -24.14 -0.58
CA SER A 158 -1.99 -23.83 -1.78
C SER A 158 -1.06 -23.77 -3.00
N THR A 159 -1.37 -24.54 -4.03
CA THR A 159 -0.58 -24.59 -5.29
C THR A 159 -1.22 -23.81 -6.44
N ASN A 160 -2.34 -23.12 -6.18
CA ASN A 160 -3.09 -22.33 -7.17
C ASN A 160 -3.37 -20.91 -6.67
N GLY A 161 -2.37 -20.30 -6.03
CA GLY A 161 -2.41 -18.87 -5.68
C GLY A 161 -3.41 -18.47 -4.59
N GLY A 162 -3.94 -19.42 -3.82
CA GLY A 162 -4.86 -19.18 -2.70
C GLY A 162 -6.29 -19.62 -2.97
N GLN A 163 -6.59 -20.14 -4.17
CA GLN A 163 -7.95 -20.56 -4.54
C GLN A 163 -8.46 -21.77 -3.75
N ASN A 164 -7.57 -22.67 -3.33
CA ASN A 164 -7.90 -23.72 -2.37
C ASN A 164 -6.66 -24.15 -1.58
N PHE A 165 -6.90 -24.85 -0.48
CA PHE A 165 -5.87 -25.26 0.45
C PHE A 165 -5.94 -26.75 0.73
N GLY A 166 -4.77 -27.38 0.90
CA GLY A 166 -4.65 -28.74 1.39
C GLY A 166 -4.94 -28.85 2.89
N THR A 167 -4.80 -30.07 3.41
CA THR A 167 -4.91 -30.36 4.84
C THR A 167 -3.80 -29.66 5.63
N TYR A 168 -4.12 -29.23 6.85
CA TYR A 168 -3.15 -28.59 7.71
C TYR A 168 -2.03 -29.53 8.16
N VAL A 169 -0.86 -28.94 8.40
CA VAL A 169 0.29 -29.58 9.06
C VAL A 169 0.73 -28.70 10.22
N LEU A 170 0.91 -29.26 11.42
CA LEU A 170 1.49 -28.53 12.55
C LEU A 170 2.93 -28.13 12.21
N SER A 171 3.23 -26.84 12.20
CA SER A 171 4.60 -26.34 11.97
C SER A 171 5.40 -26.19 13.25
N VAL A 172 4.81 -25.55 14.25
CA VAL A 172 5.50 -25.23 15.51
C VAL A 172 4.50 -25.06 16.65
N ASN A 173 4.88 -25.53 17.84
CA ASN A 173 4.05 -25.38 19.04
C ASN A 173 4.16 -23.98 19.63
N GLY A 174 3.06 -23.44 20.14
CA GLY A 174 3.02 -22.14 20.81
C GLY A 174 1.61 -21.72 21.17
N ASN A 175 1.44 -20.42 21.43
CA ASN A 175 0.24 -19.83 22.02
C ASN A 175 -0.29 -18.59 21.28
N ASP A 176 0.59 -17.73 20.76
CA ASP A 176 0.20 -16.41 20.28
C ASP A 176 1.21 -15.86 19.26
N ARG A 177 0.75 -15.07 18.29
CA ARG A 177 1.52 -14.46 17.20
C ARG A 177 2.26 -15.45 16.31
N ASN A 178 1.60 -15.85 15.22
CA ASN A 178 2.21 -16.63 14.15
C ASN A 178 3.20 -15.79 13.34
N THR A 179 4.28 -16.42 12.89
CA THR A 179 5.18 -15.88 11.89
C THR A 179 5.61 -16.99 10.96
N LEU A 180 5.73 -16.67 9.67
CA LEU A 180 6.16 -17.57 8.63
C LEU A 180 7.03 -16.81 7.65
N ALA A 181 8.14 -17.42 7.25
CA ALA A 181 8.98 -16.96 6.15
C ALA A 181 9.34 -18.15 5.26
N ALA A 182 9.65 -17.86 4.00
CA ALA A 182 10.14 -18.84 3.05
C ALA A 182 11.45 -18.34 2.44
N ASP A 183 12.37 -19.26 2.17
CA ASP A 183 13.49 -18.95 1.28
C ASP A 183 12.97 -18.88 -0.16
N GLN A 184 12.80 -17.64 -0.65
CA GLN A 184 12.34 -17.33 -1.99
C GLN A 184 13.46 -17.30 -3.02
N THR A 185 14.67 -17.70 -2.64
CA THR A 185 15.84 -17.69 -3.51
C THR A 185 16.06 -19.03 -4.20
N ASN A 186 17.06 -19.07 -5.08
CA ASN A 186 17.63 -20.27 -5.72
C ASN A 186 18.89 -20.76 -4.99
N GLY A 187 19.10 -20.34 -3.74
CA GLY A 187 20.22 -20.79 -2.90
C GLY A 187 20.11 -22.23 -2.41
N PRO A 188 21.06 -22.70 -1.59
CA PRO A 188 21.10 -24.08 -1.09
C PRO A 188 19.90 -24.46 -0.22
N TYR A 189 19.20 -23.48 0.37
CA TYR A 189 18.02 -23.69 1.22
C TYR A 189 16.71 -23.29 0.51
N SER A 190 16.73 -23.18 -0.82
CA SER A 190 15.57 -22.79 -1.63
C SER A 190 14.30 -23.56 -1.25
N ASN A 191 13.22 -22.83 -0.99
CA ASN A 191 11.90 -23.34 -0.56
C ASN A 191 11.88 -24.00 0.83
N TYR A 192 12.91 -23.79 1.64
CA TYR A 192 12.78 -24.03 3.08
C TYR A 192 11.80 -23.03 3.66
N LEU A 193 11.03 -23.49 4.65
CA LEU A 193 10.07 -22.67 5.37
C LEU A 193 10.51 -22.56 6.82
N TYR A 194 10.25 -21.40 7.42
CA TYR A 194 10.63 -21.07 8.78
C TYR A 194 9.42 -20.54 9.52
N ALA A 195 9.10 -21.17 10.63
CA ALA A 195 7.90 -20.92 11.41
C ALA A 195 8.28 -20.56 12.84
N ALA A 196 7.61 -19.57 13.42
CA ALA A 196 7.77 -19.26 14.82
C ALA A 196 6.47 -18.74 15.44
N ILE A 197 6.36 -18.95 16.75
CA ILE A 197 5.20 -18.57 17.55
C ILE A 197 5.63 -18.37 19.01
N THR A 198 4.97 -17.49 19.76
CA THR A 198 5.20 -17.28 21.21
C THR A 198 4.94 -18.59 21.97
N PRO A 199 5.81 -19.09 22.87
CA PRO A 199 6.87 -18.41 23.62
C PRO A 199 8.22 -18.33 22.91
N GLY A 200 8.24 -18.32 21.58
CA GLY A 200 9.44 -18.14 20.77
C GLY A 200 10.08 -19.47 20.40
N ASN A 201 9.23 -20.48 20.17
CA ASN A 201 9.65 -21.70 19.50
C ASN A 201 9.84 -21.38 18.02
N PHE A 202 10.89 -21.98 17.43
CA PHE A 202 11.21 -21.86 16.02
C PHE A 202 11.36 -23.26 15.42
N ALA A 203 10.71 -23.47 14.28
CA ALA A 203 10.80 -24.68 13.50
C ALA A 203 11.10 -24.38 12.04
N ARG A 204 11.65 -25.37 11.36
CA ARG A 204 11.88 -25.33 9.91
C ARG A 204 11.27 -26.54 9.22
N SER A 205 10.93 -26.35 7.95
CA SER A 205 10.63 -27.43 7.01
C SER A 205 11.65 -27.39 5.87
N THR A 206 12.21 -28.55 5.57
CA THR A 206 13.18 -28.75 4.47
C THR A 206 12.55 -29.46 3.27
N ASP A 207 11.23 -29.70 3.30
CA ASP A 207 10.47 -30.48 2.33
C ASP A 207 9.20 -29.75 1.87
N ARG A 208 9.25 -28.41 1.81
CA ARG A 208 8.17 -27.53 1.34
C ARG A 208 6.88 -27.68 2.15
N GLY A 209 7.03 -27.71 3.47
CA GLY A 209 5.95 -27.68 4.46
C GLY A 209 5.29 -29.02 4.73
N ALA A 210 5.85 -30.14 4.26
CA ALA A 210 5.27 -31.46 4.48
C ALA A 210 5.57 -31.98 5.89
N THR A 211 6.80 -31.76 6.38
CA THR A 211 7.21 -32.05 7.75
C THR A 211 7.98 -30.89 8.37
N TRP A 212 7.96 -30.81 9.70
CA TRP A 212 8.56 -29.72 10.46
C TRP A 212 9.41 -30.24 11.60
N THR A 213 10.55 -29.59 11.83
CA THR A 213 11.46 -29.88 12.94
C THR A 213 11.67 -28.61 13.74
N GLN A 214 11.34 -28.64 15.04
CA GLN A 214 11.68 -27.57 15.96
C GLN A 214 13.19 -27.61 16.24
N THR A 215 13.90 -26.54 15.94
CA THR A 215 15.37 -26.46 16.07
C THR A 215 15.81 -25.45 17.13
N TYR A 216 14.89 -24.62 17.61
CA TYR A 216 15.19 -23.63 18.64
C TYR A 216 13.96 -23.36 19.51
N ALA A 217 14.22 -23.03 20.77
CA ALA A 217 13.23 -22.59 21.74
C ALA A 217 13.82 -21.43 22.55
N SER A 218 12.99 -20.45 22.85
CA SER A 218 13.33 -19.35 23.76
C SER A 218 12.25 -19.18 24.82
N SER A 219 12.51 -18.30 25.78
CA SER A 219 11.53 -17.88 26.79
C SER A 219 11.01 -16.49 26.46
N ASN A 220 10.44 -16.34 25.26
CA ASN A 220 9.87 -15.09 24.77
C ASN A 220 8.68 -14.67 25.66
N THR A 221 8.82 -13.59 26.41
CA THR A 221 7.78 -13.14 27.36
C THR A 221 6.77 -12.17 26.74
N VAL A 222 7.08 -11.59 25.57
CA VAL A 222 6.21 -10.65 24.86
C VAL A 222 5.94 -11.21 23.45
N PRO A 223 4.67 -11.31 23.01
CA PRO A 223 4.37 -11.80 21.67
C PRO A 223 5.00 -10.93 20.57
N GLY A 224 5.23 -11.50 19.37
CA GLY A 224 5.69 -10.74 18.20
C GLY A 224 7.06 -11.10 17.65
N VAL A 225 7.41 -12.39 17.70
CA VAL A 225 8.61 -12.89 17.01
C VAL A 225 8.56 -12.55 15.53
N MET A 226 9.73 -12.43 14.89
CA MET A 226 9.81 -12.14 13.44
C MET A 226 10.93 -12.95 12.79
N ILE A 227 10.78 -13.24 11.50
CA ILE A 227 11.77 -13.99 10.71
C ILE A 227 12.04 -13.25 9.40
N ALA A 228 13.30 -13.13 9.03
CA ALA A 228 13.71 -12.71 7.70
C ALA A 228 14.78 -13.66 7.14
N VAL A 229 14.74 -13.85 5.82
CA VAL A 229 15.72 -14.66 5.08
C VAL A 229 16.52 -13.72 4.18
N GLY A 230 17.84 -13.90 4.15
CA GLY A 230 18.75 -13.09 3.36
C GLY A 230 19.98 -13.89 2.90
N PRO A 231 20.88 -13.26 2.14
CA PRO A 231 22.11 -13.90 1.68
C PRO A 231 23.13 -14.08 2.82
N ASN A 232 24.09 -14.99 2.65
CA ASN A 232 25.33 -15.08 3.44
C ASN A 232 26.53 -14.85 2.51
N GLY A 233 27.03 -13.62 2.49
CA GLY A 233 27.99 -13.18 1.47
C GLY A 233 27.44 -13.43 0.05
N PRO A 234 28.12 -14.20 -0.81
CA PRO A 234 27.63 -14.51 -2.15
C PRO A 234 26.45 -15.51 -2.18
N VAL A 235 26.20 -16.26 -1.10
CA VAL A 235 25.20 -17.33 -1.07
C VAL A 235 23.80 -16.76 -0.86
N GLN A 236 22.91 -16.88 -1.84
CA GLN A 236 21.49 -16.53 -1.68
C GLN A 236 20.80 -17.43 -0.64
N GLY A 237 19.84 -16.88 0.11
CA GLY A 237 19.11 -17.63 1.15
C GLY A 237 19.98 -18.16 2.30
N GLY A 238 21.27 -17.81 2.31
CA GLY A 238 22.27 -18.38 3.20
C GLY A 238 22.19 -17.93 4.65
N THR A 239 21.32 -16.97 5.00
CA THR A 239 21.13 -16.46 6.35
C THR A 239 19.64 -16.43 6.72
N VAL A 240 19.31 -16.91 7.92
CA VAL A 240 18.01 -16.69 8.56
C VAL A 240 18.23 -15.84 9.82
N ILE A 241 17.51 -14.72 9.91
CA ILE A 241 17.43 -13.89 11.11
C ILE A 241 16.12 -14.17 11.82
N TYR A 242 16.20 -14.45 13.12
CA TYR A 242 15.06 -14.73 13.99
C TYR A 242 15.08 -13.78 15.20
N VAL A 243 13.98 -13.07 15.42
CA VAL A 243 13.87 -12.05 16.48
C VAL A 243 12.90 -12.50 17.55
N THR A 244 13.32 -12.36 18.80
CA THR A 244 12.49 -12.58 20.00
C THR A 244 12.36 -11.29 20.79
N ASN A 245 11.28 -11.16 21.55
CA ASN A 245 10.89 -10.01 22.37
C ASN A 245 10.71 -10.40 23.84
N THR A 246 11.60 -9.91 24.71
CA THR A 246 11.47 -10.09 26.15
C THR A 246 11.20 -8.76 26.87
N GLY A 247 10.98 -8.83 28.18
CA GLY A 247 10.67 -7.66 29.01
C GLY A 247 9.18 -7.42 29.11
N SER A 248 8.74 -6.17 28.89
CA SER A 248 7.34 -5.75 29.01
C SER A 248 6.89 -4.97 27.78
N ALA A 249 5.57 -4.80 27.61
CA ALA A 249 5.04 -4.04 26.47
C ALA A 249 5.58 -2.60 26.37
N ALA A 250 5.94 -1.98 27.50
CA ALA A 250 6.46 -0.60 27.56
C ALA A 250 8.00 -0.53 27.67
N ASN A 251 8.68 -1.68 27.67
CA ASN A 251 10.14 -1.78 27.70
C ASN A 251 10.52 -3.15 27.12
N CYS A 252 10.46 -3.25 25.80
CA CYS A 252 10.68 -4.46 25.04
C CYS A 252 12.15 -4.54 24.62
N THR A 253 12.76 -5.71 24.81
CA THR A 253 14.11 -6.02 24.32
C THR A 253 13.99 -6.99 23.14
N TYR A 254 14.42 -6.52 21.97
CA TYR A 254 14.52 -7.35 20.78
C TYR A 254 15.86 -8.07 20.78
N THR A 255 15.87 -9.40 20.73
CA THR A 255 17.09 -10.20 20.62
C THR A 255 17.13 -10.88 19.27
N PHE A 256 18.18 -10.60 18.52
CA PHE A 256 18.41 -11.08 17.16
C PHE A 256 19.25 -12.35 17.21
N HIS A 257 18.74 -13.39 16.56
CA HIS A 257 19.42 -14.66 16.37
C HIS A 257 19.73 -14.85 14.89
N LYS A 258 20.87 -15.47 14.60
CA LYS A 258 21.32 -15.76 13.24
C LYS A 258 21.54 -17.25 13.05
N SER A 259 21.16 -17.74 11.88
CA SER A 259 21.50 -19.06 11.36
C SER A 259 22.13 -18.91 9.98
N THR A 260 23.15 -19.72 9.68
CA THR A 260 23.75 -19.84 8.33
C THR A 260 23.66 -21.27 7.76
N ASP A 261 22.93 -22.15 8.45
CA ASP A 261 22.77 -23.57 8.15
C ASP A 261 21.30 -23.94 7.83
N GLY A 262 20.58 -22.97 7.26
CA GLY A 262 19.18 -23.11 6.86
C GLY A 262 18.26 -23.29 8.06
N GLY A 263 18.53 -22.64 9.19
CA GLY A 263 17.75 -22.72 10.42
C GLY A 263 17.97 -23.97 11.27
N LEU A 264 19.06 -24.74 11.05
CA LEU A 264 19.36 -25.90 11.90
C LEU A 264 19.83 -25.46 13.28
N THR A 265 20.68 -24.44 13.33
CA THR A 265 21.15 -23.81 14.57
C THR A 265 20.88 -22.31 14.54
N LEU A 266 20.46 -21.76 15.68
CA LEU A 266 20.24 -20.34 15.88
C LEU A 266 21.07 -19.88 17.09
N ALA A 267 21.86 -18.82 16.90
CA ALA A 267 22.67 -18.22 17.96
C ALA A 267 22.34 -16.73 18.09
N PRO A 268 22.22 -16.19 19.33
CA PRO A 268 22.03 -14.75 19.53
C PRO A 268 23.27 -13.99 19.04
N VAL A 269 23.06 -12.87 18.34
CA VAL A 269 24.13 -12.01 17.80
C VAL A 269 24.12 -10.60 18.36
N SER A 270 22.94 -10.05 18.68
CA SER A 270 22.80 -8.78 19.37
C SER A 270 21.42 -8.64 20.02
N SER A 271 21.26 -7.59 20.84
CA SER A 271 19.96 -7.17 21.35
C SER A 271 19.82 -5.66 21.29
N LEU A 272 18.59 -5.18 21.09
CA LEU A 272 18.22 -3.78 21.09
C LEU A 272 17.12 -3.53 22.12
N ASN A 273 17.35 -2.57 23.03
CA ASN A 273 16.33 -2.05 23.93
C ASN A 273 15.74 -0.77 23.33
N VAL A 274 14.85 -0.94 22.36
CA VAL A 274 14.49 0.14 21.41
C VAL A 274 13.01 0.45 21.37
N ALA A 275 12.21 -0.37 22.01
CA ALA A 275 10.75 -0.31 21.98
C ALA A 275 10.20 -0.04 23.38
N GLY A 276 10.12 1.24 23.70
CA GLY A 276 9.48 1.72 24.91
C GLY A 276 7.97 1.84 24.74
N TYR A 277 7.45 3.01 25.06
CA TYR A 277 6.03 3.34 24.93
C TYR A 277 5.63 3.60 23.48
N VAL A 278 4.40 3.25 23.12
CA VAL A 278 3.73 3.65 21.88
C VAL A 278 2.41 4.31 22.29
N GLY A 279 2.40 5.64 22.37
CA GLY A 279 1.34 6.41 22.99
C GLY A 279 1.44 6.40 24.53
N THR A 280 0.35 6.05 25.21
CA THR A 280 0.28 6.08 26.69
C THR A 280 0.06 4.69 27.27
N LEU A 281 0.69 4.37 28.40
CA LEU A 281 0.36 3.20 29.21
C LEU A 281 -0.86 3.50 30.08
N ASN A 282 -1.97 2.83 29.82
CA ASN A 282 -3.19 2.96 30.58
C ASN A 282 -3.14 2.16 31.90
N SER A 283 -4.14 2.35 32.77
CA SER A 283 -4.19 1.64 34.06
C SER A 283 -4.47 0.14 33.96
N ALA A 284 -4.86 -0.36 32.78
CA ALA A 284 -4.97 -1.79 32.48
C ALA A 284 -3.66 -2.42 32.00
N GLY A 285 -2.53 -1.67 32.05
CA GLY A 285 -1.22 -2.17 31.65
C GLY A 285 -1.07 -2.35 30.14
N ARG A 286 -1.81 -1.57 29.34
CA ARG A 286 -1.73 -1.57 27.87
C ARG A 286 -1.21 -0.24 27.36
N LEU A 287 -0.29 -0.31 26.39
CA LEU A 287 0.01 0.84 25.54
C LEU A 287 -1.21 1.11 24.65
N VAL A 288 -1.57 2.38 24.53
CA VAL A 288 -2.76 2.81 23.78
C VAL A 288 -2.55 4.13 23.05
N ILE A 289 -3.24 4.26 21.92
CA ILE A 289 -3.57 5.53 21.26
C ILE A 289 -5.10 5.60 21.20
N ASN A 290 -5.68 6.66 21.77
CA ASN A 290 -7.13 6.83 21.92
C ASN A 290 -7.84 5.57 22.47
N ASN A 291 -7.29 5.01 23.56
CA ASN A 291 -7.74 3.77 24.20
C ASN A 291 -7.67 2.48 23.36
N GLY A 292 -7.38 2.56 22.05
CA GLY A 292 -7.07 1.40 21.21
C GLY A 292 -5.66 0.92 21.52
N ARG A 293 -5.53 -0.39 21.77
CA ARG A 293 -4.22 -0.99 22.05
C ARG A 293 -3.23 -0.75 20.92
N THR A 294 -1.97 -0.55 21.31
CA THR A 294 -0.81 -0.48 20.43
C THR A 294 0.31 -1.36 20.96
N ARG A 295 1.23 -1.75 20.08
CA ARG A 295 2.45 -2.48 20.44
C ARG A 295 3.61 -2.10 19.54
N PRO A 296 4.84 -2.06 20.08
CA PRO A 296 6.04 -1.91 19.27
C PRO A 296 6.47 -3.30 18.77
N TYR A 297 5.99 -3.71 17.59
CA TYR A 297 6.48 -4.94 16.95
C TYR A 297 7.74 -4.67 16.13
N PRO A 298 8.73 -5.59 16.13
CA PRO A 298 9.99 -5.42 15.38
C PRO A 298 9.83 -5.86 13.93
N MET A 299 9.17 -5.06 13.07
CA MET A 299 9.02 -5.43 11.66
C MET A 299 10.39 -5.51 11.00
N ILE A 300 10.76 -6.66 10.45
CA ILE A 300 12.06 -6.88 9.81
C ILE A 300 11.95 -7.37 8.37
N ALA A 301 12.88 -6.93 7.54
CA ALA A 301 13.08 -7.41 6.17
C ALA A 301 14.56 -7.37 5.83
N MET A 302 15.02 -8.25 4.93
CA MET A 302 16.40 -8.24 4.46
C MET A 302 16.45 -7.94 2.97
N ASP A 303 17.44 -7.14 2.57
CA ASP A 303 17.73 -6.90 1.16
C ASP A 303 18.28 -8.17 0.50
N ASN A 304 17.48 -8.76 -0.39
CA ASN A 304 17.85 -9.94 -1.17
C ASN A 304 18.31 -9.60 -2.60
N SER A 305 18.30 -8.31 -2.96
CA SER A 305 18.75 -7.82 -4.25
C SER A 305 20.24 -8.01 -4.46
N TYR A 306 20.68 -7.85 -5.69
CA TYR A 306 22.10 -7.75 -6.02
C TYR A 306 22.61 -6.30 -5.98
N GLY A 307 21.85 -5.40 -5.34
CA GLY A 307 22.19 -4.01 -5.16
C GLY A 307 23.28 -3.78 -4.10
N PRO A 308 23.64 -2.50 -3.86
CA PRO A 308 24.74 -2.12 -2.97
C PRO A 308 24.50 -2.47 -1.49
N HIS A 309 23.25 -2.67 -1.08
CA HIS A 309 22.87 -2.96 0.30
C HIS A 309 22.49 -4.43 0.52
N ARG A 310 22.86 -5.31 -0.41
CA ARG A 310 22.61 -6.75 -0.33
C ARG A 310 22.97 -7.33 1.04
N GLY A 311 21.99 -7.97 1.68
CA GLY A 311 22.13 -8.59 2.99
C GLY A 311 21.91 -7.64 4.17
N ARG A 312 21.65 -6.35 3.93
CA ARG A 312 21.22 -5.41 4.96
C ARG A 312 19.92 -5.87 5.59
N LEU A 313 19.90 -5.92 6.91
CA LEU A 313 18.70 -6.15 7.70
C LEU A 313 18.10 -4.80 8.08
N TYR A 314 16.84 -4.58 7.74
CA TYR A 314 16.05 -3.45 8.18
C TYR A 314 15.17 -3.85 9.35
N LEU A 315 15.09 -2.97 10.34
CA LEU A 315 14.19 -3.05 11.49
C LEU A 315 13.36 -1.76 11.54
N VAL A 316 12.04 -1.91 11.49
CA VAL A 316 11.09 -0.80 11.62
C VAL A 316 10.10 -1.08 12.75
N TYR A 317 9.89 -0.10 13.61
CA TYR A 317 8.98 -0.18 14.76
C TYR A 317 8.46 1.20 15.13
N ALA A 318 7.36 1.25 15.88
CA ALA A 318 6.85 2.47 16.48
C ALA A 318 7.47 2.68 17.87
N SER A 319 7.79 3.91 18.22
CA SER A 319 8.27 4.26 19.56
C SER A 319 8.03 5.74 19.83
N ASN A 320 7.66 6.07 21.07
CA ASN A 320 7.62 7.44 21.55
C ASN A 320 8.97 8.14 21.38
N GLU A 321 8.92 9.38 20.90
CA GLU A 321 10.07 10.27 20.75
C GLU A 321 9.74 11.66 21.32
N PRO A 322 10.41 12.11 22.41
CA PRO A 322 11.38 11.36 23.20
C PRO A 322 10.76 10.12 23.86
N VAL A 323 11.58 9.14 24.20
CA VAL A 323 11.13 7.91 24.89
C VAL A 323 10.49 8.25 26.24
N GLY A 324 9.30 7.71 26.50
CA GLY A 324 8.62 7.87 27.78
C GLY A 324 7.10 7.80 27.67
N ASN A 325 6.41 7.61 28.80
CA ASN A 325 4.95 7.55 28.83
C ASN A 325 4.34 8.92 28.50
N GLY A 326 3.30 8.95 27.66
CA GLY A 326 2.56 10.17 27.35
C GLY A 326 3.15 11.03 26.23
N ASN A 327 4.33 10.68 25.71
CA ASN A 327 4.90 11.26 24.49
C ASN A 327 4.23 10.65 23.24
N LYS A 328 4.59 11.18 22.07
CA LYS A 328 4.05 10.77 20.78
C LYS A 328 4.96 9.80 20.04
N PRO A 329 4.42 8.69 19.49
CA PRO A 329 5.20 7.72 18.76
C PRO A 329 5.51 8.21 17.35
N ASP A 330 6.75 7.95 16.94
CA ASP A 330 7.21 8.02 15.56
C ASP A 330 7.47 6.62 15.02
N VAL A 331 7.57 6.51 13.69
CA VAL A 331 8.09 5.31 13.02
C VAL A 331 9.59 5.44 12.90
N ILE A 332 10.30 4.48 13.49
CA ILE A 332 11.75 4.43 13.56
C ILE A 332 12.27 3.30 12.71
N LEU A 333 13.26 3.60 11.88
CA LEU A 333 14.09 2.64 11.17
C LEU A 333 15.47 2.56 11.83
N GLN A 334 15.97 1.34 11.98
CA GLN A 334 17.39 1.05 12.15
C GLN A 334 17.78 -0.05 11.17
N TYR A 335 19.00 -0.03 10.69
CA TYR A 335 19.50 -1.07 9.81
C TYR A 335 20.84 -1.64 10.30
N SER A 336 21.16 -2.84 9.81
CA SER A 336 22.40 -3.53 10.09
C SER A 336 23.01 -4.06 8.78
N ASP A 337 24.26 -3.67 8.51
CA ASP A 337 25.03 -4.13 7.34
C ASP A 337 25.78 -5.45 7.61
N ASP A 338 25.84 -5.89 8.86
CA ASP A 338 26.57 -7.08 9.31
C ASP A 338 25.63 -8.13 9.93
N GLN A 339 24.40 -8.16 9.42
CA GLN A 339 23.38 -9.18 9.71
C GLN A 339 23.02 -9.28 11.20
N ALA A 340 22.61 -8.13 11.74
CA ALA A 340 22.21 -7.90 13.12
C ALA A 340 23.35 -7.92 14.15
N THR A 341 24.62 -7.77 13.75
CA THR A 341 25.72 -7.71 14.74
C THR A 341 25.84 -6.31 15.33
N THR A 342 25.80 -5.28 14.49
CA THR A 342 25.76 -3.87 14.85
C THR A 342 24.60 -3.16 14.15
N TRP A 343 24.17 -2.04 14.71
CA TRP A 343 23.00 -1.30 14.24
C TRP A 343 23.34 0.18 14.02
N SER A 344 22.70 0.77 13.01
CA SER A 344 22.68 2.22 12.81
C SER A 344 22.08 2.93 14.04
N SER A 345 22.26 4.25 14.10
CA SER A 345 21.41 5.08 14.96
C SER A 345 19.94 4.96 14.55
N ARG A 346 19.03 5.32 15.47
CA ARG A 346 17.59 5.49 15.19
C ARG A 346 17.40 6.56 14.11
N ILE A 347 16.60 6.25 13.10
CA ILE A 347 16.24 7.15 12.00
C ILE A 347 14.72 7.30 11.99
N ARG A 348 14.20 8.52 12.13
CA ARG A 348 12.77 8.80 12.00
C ARG A 348 12.38 8.72 10.52
N VAL A 349 11.35 7.95 10.22
CA VAL A 349 10.84 7.72 8.84
C VAL A 349 9.81 8.78 8.45
N ASN A 350 8.95 9.16 9.39
CA ASN A 350 7.90 10.14 9.16
C ASN A 350 8.44 11.59 9.11
N ASP A 351 7.91 12.39 8.19
CA ASP A 351 8.37 13.77 7.89
C ASP A 351 7.39 14.88 8.31
N ASN A 352 6.43 14.56 9.18
CA ASN A 352 5.47 15.54 9.70
C ASN A 352 6.16 16.68 10.47
N ALA A 353 5.63 17.89 10.31
CA ALA A 353 6.22 19.11 10.84
C ALA A 353 6.19 19.22 12.38
N SER A 354 5.24 18.53 13.04
CA SER A 354 5.04 18.58 14.49
C SER A 354 4.91 17.16 15.08
N PRO A 355 6.01 16.38 15.11
CA PRO A 355 6.05 15.00 15.61
C PRO A 355 5.62 14.87 17.07
N GLU A 356 5.80 15.91 17.87
CA GLU A 356 5.36 15.96 19.26
C GLU A 356 3.84 16.08 19.45
N LEU A 357 3.08 16.35 18.39
CA LEU A 357 1.63 16.56 18.46
C LEU A 357 0.81 15.38 17.92
N SER A 358 1.39 14.59 17.00
CA SER A 358 0.69 13.54 16.27
C SER A 358 1.28 12.16 16.55
N ASP A 359 0.45 11.13 16.47
CA ASP A 359 0.87 9.76 16.71
C ASP A 359 1.12 9.03 15.37
N GLN A 360 2.23 8.30 15.28
CA GLN A 360 2.57 7.39 14.18
C GLN A 360 2.82 5.96 14.68
N TRP A 361 2.07 4.97 14.17
CA TRP A 361 2.14 3.59 14.67
C TRP A 361 1.74 2.53 13.62
N PHE A 362 1.82 1.25 14.00
CA PHE A 362 1.57 0.09 13.14
C PHE A 362 2.33 0.15 11.80
N PRO A 363 3.67 0.26 11.85
CA PRO A 363 4.44 0.15 10.62
C PRO A 363 4.28 -1.24 10.01
N ALA A 364 4.25 -1.31 8.69
CA ALA A 364 4.50 -2.52 7.92
C ALA A 364 5.55 -2.23 6.86
N ILE A 365 6.35 -3.23 6.51
CA ILE A 365 7.47 -3.08 5.58
C ILE A 365 7.55 -4.21 4.58
N TRP A 366 8.17 -3.93 3.44
CA TRP A 366 8.57 -4.94 2.46
C TRP A 366 9.84 -4.48 1.75
N CYS A 367 10.89 -5.30 1.74
CA CYS A 367 12.08 -5.07 0.93
C CYS A 367 11.95 -5.87 -0.36
N GLU A 368 11.86 -5.16 -1.48
CA GLU A 368 11.66 -5.79 -2.78
C GLU A 368 12.96 -6.47 -3.25
N LYS A 369 12.86 -7.74 -3.62
CA LYS A 369 14.00 -8.65 -3.79
C LYS A 369 14.88 -8.34 -5.02
N GLU A 370 14.39 -7.62 -6.03
CA GLU A 370 15.15 -7.35 -7.26
C GLU A 370 15.85 -6.00 -7.20
N THR A 371 15.15 -4.99 -6.69
CA THR A 371 15.58 -3.59 -6.62
C THR A 371 16.28 -3.24 -5.30
N GLY A 372 15.99 -3.98 -4.23
CA GLY A 372 16.46 -3.68 -2.87
C GLY A 372 15.69 -2.54 -2.19
N ARG A 373 14.69 -1.96 -2.88
CA ARG A 373 13.88 -0.87 -2.34
C ARG A 373 13.07 -1.35 -1.13
N LEU A 374 13.19 -0.62 -0.03
CA LEU A 374 12.38 -0.83 1.16
C LEU A 374 11.16 0.09 1.11
N TYR A 375 9.98 -0.52 1.09
CA TYR A 375 8.70 0.15 1.26
C TYR A 375 8.26 0.11 2.72
N ILE A 376 7.69 1.22 3.20
CA ILE A 376 7.24 1.38 4.59
C ILE A 376 5.90 2.10 4.58
N LYS A 377 4.91 1.57 5.33
CA LYS A 377 3.61 2.23 5.56
C LYS A 377 3.26 2.25 7.04
N TRP A 378 2.45 3.21 7.49
CA TRP A 378 2.03 3.35 8.90
C TRP A 378 0.73 4.15 9.05
N TYR A 379 0.14 4.11 10.25
CA TYR A 379 -1.00 4.94 10.66
C TYR A 379 -0.50 6.25 11.23
N ASP A 380 -1.16 7.34 10.87
CA ASP A 380 -0.69 8.69 11.13
C ASP A 380 -1.84 9.67 11.43
N THR A 381 -1.76 10.40 12.53
CA THR A 381 -2.76 11.43 12.90
C THR A 381 -2.33 12.87 12.58
N ARG A 382 -1.25 13.09 11.81
CA ARG A 382 -0.65 14.41 11.54
C ARG A 382 -1.61 15.49 11.05
N GLU A 383 -2.68 15.12 10.34
CA GLU A 383 -3.63 16.08 9.79
C GLU A 383 -4.57 16.65 10.85
N ASN A 384 -4.99 15.84 11.83
CA ASN A 384 -5.88 16.28 12.90
C ASN A 384 -5.67 15.43 14.17
N PRO A 385 -4.55 15.67 14.88
CA PRO A 385 -4.18 14.85 16.03
C PRO A 385 -5.12 15.02 17.22
N ALA A 386 -5.74 16.20 17.39
CA ALA A 386 -6.64 16.49 18.50
C ALA A 386 -7.89 15.61 18.54
N THR A 387 -8.32 15.09 17.40
CA THR A 387 -9.50 14.22 17.26
C THR A 387 -9.14 12.77 16.94
N PHE A 388 -7.85 12.43 16.92
CA PHE A 388 -7.33 11.14 16.47
C PHE A 388 -7.81 10.77 15.06
N ALA A 389 -7.98 11.76 14.18
CA ALA A 389 -8.28 11.48 12.79
C ALA A 389 -7.04 10.87 12.13
N VAL A 390 -7.12 9.60 11.78
CA VAL A 390 -6.03 8.80 11.25
C VAL A 390 -6.12 8.70 9.74
N ASN A 391 -4.94 8.59 9.13
CA ASN A 391 -4.71 8.26 7.73
C ASN A 391 -3.59 7.22 7.63
N VAL A 392 -3.48 6.56 6.49
CA VAL A 392 -2.33 5.70 6.20
C VAL A 392 -1.37 6.47 5.31
N TYR A 393 -0.10 6.53 5.72
CA TYR A 393 0.97 7.11 4.94
C TYR A 393 1.97 6.04 4.54
N ALA A 394 2.72 6.30 3.47
CA ALA A 394 3.83 5.46 3.06
C ALA A 394 5.00 6.28 2.51
N THR A 395 6.18 5.67 2.54
CA THR A 395 7.38 6.10 1.84
C THR A 395 8.16 4.88 1.35
N TYR A 396 9.20 5.13 0.57
CA TYR A 396 10.22 4.14 0.27
C TYR A 396 11.62 4.74 0.41
N THR A 397 12.61 3.87 0.55
CA THR A 397 14.03 4.21 0.57
C THR A 397 14.82 3.15 -0.18
N ASP A 398 15.86 3.59 -0.90
CA ASP A 398 16.78 2.71 -1.63
C ASP A 398 18.08 2.45 -0.84
N ASP A 399 18.33 3.22 0.22
CA ASP A 399 19.56 3.18 1.02
C ASP A 399 19.30 3.05 2.54
N GLY A 400 18.05 3.05 3.01
CA GLY A 400 17.72 3.03 4.44
C GLY A 400 18.01 4.33 5.19
N VAL A 401 18.41 5.40 4.50
CA VAL A 401 18.84 6.67 5.10
C VAL A 401 18.04 7.84 4.53
N THR A 402 17.87 7.86 3.22
CA THR A 402 17.15 8.89 2.47
C THR A 402 15.78 8.35 2.07
N PHE A 403 14.72 9.05 2.47
CA PHE A 403 13.34 8.64 2.19
C PHE A 403 12.73 9.51 1.10
N ALA A 404 11.86 8.90 0.29
CA ALA A 404 10.96 9.67 -0.54
C ALA A 404 9.98 10.49 0.32
N PRO A 405 9.43 11.60 -0.21
CA PRO A 405 8.42 12.37 0.52
C PRO A 405 7.24 11.50 0.92
N ASN A 406 6.79 11.58 2.18
CA ASN A 406 5.70 10.74 2.66
C ASN A 406 4.42 11.03 1.84
N GLN A 407 3.74 9.97 1.38
CA GLN A 407 2.49 10.07 0.63
C GLN A 407 1.33 9.51 1.44
N LYS A 408 0.23 10.27 1.49
CA LYS A 408 -1.04 9.82 2.04
C LYS A 408 -1.69 8.81 1.11
N LEU A 409 -1.94 7.59 1.58
CA LEU A 409 -2.60 6.53 0.82
C LEU A 409 -4.12 6.59 0.93
N THR A 410 -4.62 6.96 2.11
CA THR A 410 -6.05 7.06 2.37
C THR A 410 -6.71 8.20 1.60
N THR A 411 -7.86 7.93 1.01
CA THR A 411 -8.67 8.97 0.34
C THR A 411 -9.44 9.86 1.33
N GLN A 412 -9.71 9.35 2.53
CA GLN A 412 -10.39 10.07 3.61
C GLN A 412 -9.84 9.65 4.98
N SER A 413 -9.89 10.53 5.97
CA SER A 413 -9.56 10.20 7.36
C SER A 413 -10.73 9.58 8.11
N TRP A 414 -10.45 8.84 9.19
CA TRP A 414 -11.46 8.41 10.17
C TRP A 414 -10.92 8.55 11.59
N THR A 415 -11.77 8.52 12.61
CA THR A 415 -11.30 8.52 14.01
C THR A 415 -10.82 7.13 14.41
N TYR A 416 -9.57 7.02 14.85
CA TYR A 416 -9.05 5.77 15.40
C TYR A 416 -9.23 5.69 16.92
N PRO A 417 -9.59 4.52 17.49
CA PRO A 417 -10.15 3.39 16.76
C PRO A 417 -11.64 3.62 16.50
N THR A 418 -12.14 3.00 15.43
CA THR A 418 -13.56 2.80 15.21
C THR A 418 -13.81 1.28 15.19
N PRO A 419 -14.89 0.75 15.77
CA PRO A 419 -15.66 1.33 16.87
C PRO A 419 -14.76 1.77 18.03
N ALA A 420 -15.17 2.81 18.76
CA ALA A 420 -14.39 3.38 19.86
C ALA A 420 -14.10 2.36 20.98
N CYS A 421 -13.01 2.60 21.70
CA CYS A 421 -12.62 1.82 22.87
C CYS A 421 -12.94 2.57 24.16
N SER A 422 -13.50 1.86 25.15
CA SER A 422 -13.68 2.40 26.49
C SER A 422 -12.31 2.66 27.15
N PRO A 423 -12.16 3.75 27.92
CA PRO A 423 -10.95 4.01 28.68
C PRO A 423 -10.54 2.85 29.58
N ASN A 424 -9.22 2.65 29.73
CA ASN A 424 -8.63 1.64 30.63
C ASN A 424 -9.15 0.21 30.42
N SER A 425 -9.46 -0.15 29.18
CA SER A 425 -9.89 -1.50 28.80
C SER A 425 -8.84 -2.23 27.97
N ASN A 426 -8.95 -3.56 27.88
CA ASN A 426 -8.14 -4.39 26.99
C ASN A 426 -8.78 -4.43 25.60
N CYS A 427 -8.73 -3.31 24.88
CA CYS A 427 -9.45 -3.12 23.61
C CYS A 427 -8.55 -3.34 22.38
N TYR A 428 -8.83 -4.41 21.63
CA TYR A 428 -8.09 -4.80 20.43
C TYR A 428 -8.75 -4.17 19.21
N ARG A 429 -7.98 -3.37 18.46
CA ARG A 429 -8.43 -2.64 17.25
C ARG A 429 -7.41 -2.74 16.13
N GLY A 430 -6.69 -3.87 16.15
CA GLY A 430 -5.43 -4.05 15.46
C GLY A 430 -4.29 -4.15 16.46
N ASP A 431 -3.16 -4.58 15.93
CA ASP A 431 -1.85 -4.67 16.59
C ASP A 431 -0.74 -4.54 15.53
N TYR A 432 -1.05 -4.86 14.28
CA TYR A 432 -0.21 -4.76 13.10
C TYR A 432 -1.10 -4.76 11.85
N ASP A 433 -0.49 -4.40 10.72
CA ASP A 433 -1.06 -4.57 9.38
C ASP A 433 0.03 -5.11 8.43
N GLY A 434 -0.24 -5.16 7.12
CA GLY A 434 0.67 -5.70 6.13
C GLY A 434 0.88 -4.81 4.91
N MET A 435 1.97 -5.07 4.21
CA MET A 435 2.18 -4.63 2.84
C MET A 435 3.05 -5.64 2.08
N THR A 436 3.00 -5.59 0.76
CA THR A 436 3.92 -6.32 -0.11
C THR A 436 4.34 -5.42 -1.26
N ALA A 437 5.38 -5.78 -2.03
CA ALA A 437 5.77 -4.99 -3.19
C ALA A 437 6.36 -5.84 -4.30
N ASN A 438 6.31 -5.27 -5.50
CA ASN A 438 7.00 -5.71 -6.70
C ASN A 438 7.99 -4.61 -7.15
N PRO A 439 8.81 -4.85 -8.19
CA PRO A 439 9.84 -3.90 -8.62
C PRO A 439 9.36 -2.49 -9.01
N VAL A 440 8.05 -2.28 -9.17
CA VAL A 440 7.44 -1.01 -9.56
C VAL A 440 6.71 -0.35 -8.40
N THR A 441 5.89 -1.11 -7.67
CA THR A 441 4.97 -0.58 -6.66
C THR A 441 4.75 -1.55 -5.51
N GLY A 442 4.47 -0.99 -4.34
CA GLY A 442 3.93 -1.67 -3.18
C GLY A 442 2.40 -1.71 -3.20
N PHE A 443 1.84 -2.66 -2.47
CA PHE A 443 0.42 -2.71 -2.12
C PHE A 443 0.31 -2.74 -0.59
N ALA A 444 -0.20 -1.65 -0.03
CA ALA A 444 -0.47 -1.54 1.40
C ALA A 444 -1.88 -2.00 1.70
N LEU A 445 -2.05 -2.70 2.82
CA LEU A 445 -3.34 -3.21 3.28
C LEU A 445 -3.56 -2.80 4.73
N TRP A 446 -4.77 -2.37 5.09
CA TRP A 446 -5.09 -1.95 6.45
C TRP A 446 -6.56 -2.14 6.80
N TYR A 447 -6.85 -2.03 8.10
CA TYR A 447 -8.21 -1.87 8.60
C TYR A 447 -8.66 -0.38 8.53
N ASP A 448 -9.71 -0.10 7.77
CA ASP A 448 -10.32 1.23 7.64
C ASP A 448 -11.66 1.38 8.35
N GLY A 449 -11.74 2.32 9.31
CA GLY A 449 -12.90 2.51 10.16
C GLY A 449 -13.95 3.50 9.66
N ARG A 450 -13.83 4.04 8.43
CA ARG A 450 -14.74 5.09 7.92
C ARG A 450 -16.22 4.68 7.93
N SER A 451 -16.50 3.38 7.80
CA SER A 451 -17.87 2.85 7.78
C SER A 451 -18.36 2.29 9.11
N GLY A 452 -17.68 2.59 10.23
CA GLY A 452 -18.10 2.11 11.56
C GLY A 452 -17.77 0.65 11.87
N ASN A 453 -17.15 -0.07 10.93
CA ASN A 453 -16.82 -1.50 11.00
C ASN A 453 -15.41 -1.76 10.47
N TYR A 454 -14.94 -3.01 10.55
CA TYR A 454 -13.60 -3.38 10.12
C TYR A 454 -13.41 -3.62 8.63
N LYS A 455 -13.49 -2.57 7.81
CA LYS A 455 -13.25 -2.71 6.36
C LYS A 455 -11.77 -2.99 6.09
N ASN A 456 -11.49 -4.00 5.28
CA ASN A 456 -10.17 -4.19 4.69
C ASN A 456 -10.05 -3.28 3.46
N ILE A 457 -9.08 -2.37 3.49
CA ILE A 457 -8.79 -1.47 2.38
C ILE A 457 -7.36 -1.65 1.93
N GLY A 458 -7.16 -1.73 0.60
CA GLY A 458 -5.85 -1.73 -0.02
C GLY A 458 -5.59 -0.49 -0.86
N ALA A 459 -4.32 -0.15 -1.07
CA ALA A 459 -3.91 0.85 -2.06
C ALA A 459 -2.50 0.55 -2.60
N TYR A 460 -2.27 0.91 -3.86
CA TYR A 460 -0.94 0.87 -4.45
C TYR A 460 -0.10 2.08 -4.01
N PHE A 461 1.23 1.92 -4.02
CA PHE A 461 2.18 3.00 -3.75
C PHE A 461 3.59 2.65 -4.29
N PRO A 462 4.18 3.46 -5.19
CA PRO A 462 3.70 4.71 -5.74
C PRO A 462 2.45 4.52 -6.60
N ASP A 463 1.69 5.60 -6.76
CA ASP A 463 0.37 5.56 -7.40
C ASP A 463 0.07 6.82 -8.23
N PHE A 464 -0.93 6.77 -9.10
CA PHE A 464 -1.40 7.89 -9.90
C PHE A 464 -2.92 7.98 -9.89
N ALA A 465 -3.43 9.21 -9.86
CA ALA A 465 -4.85 9.43 -9.96
C ALA A 465 -5.34 9.20 -11.40
N MET A 466 -6.56 8.71 -11.57
CA MET A 466 -7.19 8.58 -12.88
C MET A 466 -8.61 9.13 -12.84
N LYS A 467 -8.94 9.98 -13.81
CA LYS A 467 -10.32 10.44 -14.03
C LYS A 467 -10.73 10.15 -15.46
N ILE A 468 -11.97 9.69 -15.61
CA ILE A 468 -12.61 9.48 -16.91
C ILE A 468 -13.93 10.24 -16.93
N ASN A 469 -14.26 10.85 -18.07
CA ASN A 469 -15.52 11.57 -18.20
C ASN A 469 -16.73 10.61 -18.36
N GLN A 470 -16.48 9.38 -18.80
CA GLN A 470 -17.48 8.33 -18.98
C GLN A 470 -16.79 6.95 -18.94
N ASN A 471 -17.40 5.99 -18.26
CA ASN A 471 -16.92 4.61 -18.10
C ASN A 471 -17.51 3.63 -19.12
N ILE A 472 -18.69 3.96 -19.66
CA ILE A 472 -19.37 3.22 -20.72
C ILE A 472 -19.84 4.22 -21.77
N VAL A 473 -19.67 3.87 -23.04
CA VAL A 473 -20.32 4.59 -24.14
C VAL A 473 -21.06 3.61 -25.03
N ASN A 474 -22.35 3.86 -25.24
CA ASN A 474 -23.16 3.08 -26.16
C ASN A 474 -23.11 3.75 -27.54
N ILE A 475 -22.55 3.04 -28.51
CA ILE A 475 -22.51 3.46 -29.92
C ILE A 475 -23.55 2.62 -30.66
N GLY A 476 -24.61 3.27 -31.13
CA GLY A 476 -25.80 2.57 -31.67
C GLY A 476 -26.27 3.10 -33.02
N GLY A 477 -25.82 4.30 -33.42
CA GLY A 477 -26.20 4.91 -34.69
C GLY A 477 -25.39 4.41 -35.88
N ASN A 478 -25.90 4.65 -37.09
CA ASN A 478 -25.08 4.58 -38.30
C ASN A 478 -24.09 5.75 -38.29
N ASN A 479 -22.79 5.48 -38.54
CA ASN A 479 -21.72 6.47 -38.49
C ASN A 479 -21.59 7.20 -37.13
N ASP A 480 -21.87 6.48 -36.05
CA ASP A 480 -21.80 7.01 -34.70
C ASP A 480 -20.36 6.95 -34.16
N SER A 481 -19.99 7.91 -33.31
CA SER A 481 -18.66 8.01 -32.72
C SER A 481 -18.74 8.58 -31.30
N ALA A 482 -17.81 8.15 -30.45
CA ALA A 482 -17.73 8.58 -29.07
C ALA A 482 -16.30 8.99 -28.71
N THR A 483 -16.16 10.06 -27.93
CA THR A 483 -14.87 10.50 -27.40
C THR A 483 -14.83 10.33 -25.89
N VAL A 484 -13.95 9.44 -25.40
CA VAL A 484 -13.67 9.29 -23.97
C VAL A 484 -12.41 10.07 -23.63
N TYR A 485 -12.52 10.96 -22.63
CA TYR A 485 -11.40 11.70 -22.08
C TYR A 485 -10.91 11.02 -20.82
N VAL A 486 -9.60 10.77 -20.79
CA VAL A 486 -8.89 10.25 -19.62
C VAL A 486 -7.86 11.28 -19.18
N SER A 487 -7.74 11.53 -17.89
CA SER A 487 -6.71 12.38 -17.32
C SER A 487 -6.05 11.76 -16.10
N VAL A 488 -4.78 12.11 -15.89
CA VAL A 488 -3.99 11.80 -14.68
C VAL A 488 -3.76 13.13 -13.96
N PRO A 489 -4.68 13.56 -13.08
CA PRO A 489 -4.63 14.90 -12.49
C PRO A 489 -3.57 15.04 -11.39
N ALA A 490 -3.07 13.93 -10.85
CA ALA A 490 -2.09 13.91 -9.76
C ALA A 490 -1.30 12.58 -9.75
N VAL A 491 -0.10 12.60 -9.16
CA VAL A 491 0.72 11.41 -8.91
C VAL A 491 1.25 11.41 -7.49
N LYS A 492 1.25 10.23 -6.85
CA LYS A 492 1.93 9.92 -5.59
C LYS A 492 3.22 9.19 -5.92
N LEU A 493 4.20 9.94 -6.46
CA LEU A 493 5.54 9.47 -6.83
C LEU A 493 5.61 8.43 -7.97
N TYR A 494 4.48 8.09 -8.61
CA TYR A 494 4.50 7.20 -9.77
C TYR A 494 5.10 7.89 -10.99
N SER A 495 6.14 7.29 -11.57
CA SER A 495 6.93 7.86 -12.67
C SER A 495 6.93 7.03 -13.95
N ASN A 496 6.34 5.83 -13.91
CA ASN A 496 6.25 4.96 -15.07
C ASN A 496 5.15 5.43 -16.05
N LYS A 497 5.26 5.01 -17.31
CA LYS A 497 4.20 5.25 -18.31
C LYS A 497 2.95 4.47 -17.95
N VAL A 498 1.80 5.13 -18.02
CA VAL A 498 0.48 4.50 -17.84
C VAL A 498 -0.11 4.16 -19.20
N LYS A 499 -0.65 2.95 -19.33
CA LYS A 499 -1.40 2.52 -20.51
C LYS A 499 -2.88 2.41 -20.17
N PHE A 500 -3.71 3.12 -20.92
CA PHE A 500 -5.16 2.98 -20.84
C PHE A 500 -5.65 1.99 -21.88
N SER A 501 -6.68 1.22 -21.56
CA SER A 501 -7.32 0.32 -22.50
C SER A 501 -8.84 0.46 -22.41
N ALA A 502 -9.52 0.22 -23.52
CA ALA A 502 -10.98 0.20 -23.61
C ALA A 502 -11.38 -1.09 -24.35
N THR A 503 -12.51 -1.68 -23.96
CA THR A 503 -13.06 -2.87 -24.61
C THR A 503 -14.33 -2.50 -25.36
N VAL A 504 -14.41 -2.87 -26.64
CA VAL A 504 -15.64 -2.70 -27.44
C VAL A 504 -16.39 -4.04 -27.43
N ARG A 505 -17.67 -4.02 -27.03
CA ARG A 505 -18.56 -5.19 -27.08
C ARG A 505 -19.67 -4.96 -28.09
N LEU A 506 -19.87 -5.92 -28.99
CA LEU A 506 -20.94 -5.87 -29.98
C LEU A 506 -22.17 -6.57 -29.42
N LEU A 507 -23.30 -5.85 -29.37
CA LEU A 507 -24.59 -6.44 -29.00
C LEU A 507 -25.26 -7.15 -30.21
N GLN A 508 -24.86 -6.86 -31.45
CA GLN A 508 -25.26 -7.58 -32.67
C GLN A 508 -24.15 -7.56 -33.75
N LEU A 509 -24.05 -8.62 -34.56
CA LEU A 509 -23.10 -8.76 -35.67
C LEU A 509 -23.38 -7.69 -36.76
N ARG A 510 -22.55 -6.65 -36.83
CA ARG A 510 -22.42 -5.79 -38.02
C ARG A 510 -20.94 -5.55 -38.30
N VAL A 511 -20.58 -5.57 -39.57
CA VAL A 511 -19.21 -5.32 -40.05
C VAL A 511 -18.84 -3.87 -39.75
N ILE A 512 -17.78 -3.65 -38.97
CA ILE A 512 -17.24 -2.32 -38.66
C ILE A 512 -15.88 -2.17 -39.38
N LEU A 513 -15.75 -1.12 -40.17
CA LEU A 513 -14.47 -0.65 -40.69
C LEU A 513 -13.84 0.26 -39.61
N PHE A 514 -12.65 -0.11 -39.11
CA PHE A 514 -11.93 0.70 -38.14
C PHE A 514 -11.25 1.89 -38.82
N SER A 515 -11.47 3.09 -38.30
CA SER A 515 -10.55 4.22 -38.46
C SER A 515 -10.18 4.75 -37.07
N ASP A 516 -8.94 4.50 -36.67
CA ASP A 516 -8.17 5.17 -35.61
C ASP A 516 -8.68 5.19 -34.15
N LEU A 517 -8.04 4.38 -33.30
CA LEU A 517 -7.98 4.63 -31.85
C LEU A 517 -6.91 5.70 -31.55
N LYS A 518 -7.30 6.98 -31.47
CA LYS A 518 -6.39 8.07 -31.09
C LYS A 518 -6.43 8.32 -29.59
N ILE A 519 -5.46 7.78 -28.86
CA ILE A 519 -5.17 8.16 -27.47
C ILE A 519 -4.36 9.47 -27.51
N LYS A 520 -5.03 10.62 -27.36
CA LYS A 520 -4.33 11.91 -27.18
C LYS A 520 -3.96 12.08 -25.71
N GLN A 521 -2.70 11.78 -25.38
CA GLN A 521 -2.09 12.10 -24.10
C GLN A 521 -1.77 13.60 -24.08
N ARG A 522 -2.49 14.40 -23.28
CA ARG A 522 -2.02 15.74 -22.89
C ARG A 522 -1.19 15.56 -21.62
N MET A 523 0.12 15.78 -21.73
CA MET A 523 1.00 15.96 -20.58
C MET A 523 0.74 17.31 -19.92
#